data_AF-A0A1I7JWS8-F1
#
_entry.id   AF-A0A1I7JWS8-F1
#
_cell.length_a   1.000
_cell.length_b   1.000
_cell.length_c   1.000
_cell.angle_alpha   90.00
_cell.angle_beta   90.00
_cell.angle_gamma   90.00
#
_symmetry.space_group_name_H-M   'P 1'
#
loop_
_entity.id
_entity.type
_entity.pdbx_description
1 polymer ?
#
loop_
_entity_poly.entity_id
_entity_poly.type
_entity_poly.pdbx_seq_one_letter_code
_entity_poly.pdbx_strand_id
1 'polypeptide(L)' 'MTIKEIRKMTGLSQVDFGKYYNIPVPTIKKWESHPDNQNYRECPVYVNQLLEKAVRIDFARRK' A
#
# COMPACT_ATOMS: atom_id res chain seq x y z
N MET A 1 -10.29 -1.71 -1.60
CA MET A 1 -9.56 -1.34 -0.36
C MET A 1 -8.68 -0.13 -0.66
N THR A 2 -8.33 0.68 0.32
CA THR A 2 -7.29 1.71 0.16
C THR A 2 -5.90 1.09 0.35
N ILE A 3 -4.84 1.72 -0.18
CA ILE A 3 -3.46 1.27 0.05
C ILE A 3 -3.13 1.18 1.55
N LYS A 4 -3.69 2.10 2.35
CA LYS A 4 -3.52 2.11 3.82
C LYS A 4 -4.11 0.86 4.47
N GLU A 5 -5.29 0.41 4.03
CA GLU A 5 -5.92 -0.82 4.53
C GLU A 5 -5.12 -2.05 4.12
N ILE A 6 -4.70 -2.12 2.85
CA ILE A 6 -3.88 -3.22 2.32
C ILE A 6 -2.58 -3.36 3.11
N ARG A 7 -1.87 -2.26 3.36
CA ARG A 7 -0.66 -2.28 4.19
C ARG A 7 -0.95 -2.71 5.63
N LYS A 8 -2.06 -2.26 6.23
CA LYS A 8 -2.40 -2.68 7.59
C LYS A 8 -2.63 -4.19 7.72
N MET A 9 -3.08 -4.87 6.66
CA MET A 9 -3.22 -6.33 6.65
C MET A 9 -1.89 -7.07 6.81
N THR A 10 -0.78 -6.47 6.38
CA THR A 10 0.55 -7.10 6.46
C THR A 10 1.24 -6.88 7.82
N GLY A 11 0.73 -5.96 8.64
CA GLY A 11 1.39 -5.52 9.87
C GLY A 11 2.65 -4.65 9.64
N LEU A 12 2.95 -4.29 8.39
CA LEU A 12 4.18 -3.56 8.06
C LEU A 12 4.02 -2.04 8.22
N SER A 13 5.13 -1.39 8.59
CA SER A 13 5.27 0.06 8.50
C SER A 13 5.24 0.53 7.03
N GLN A 14 5.05 1.83 6.77
CA GLN A 14 5.13 2.37 5.40
C GLN A 14 6.51 2.13 4.76
N VAL A 15 7.57 2.20 5.58
CA VAL A 15 8.95 2.00 5.11
C VAL A 15 9.17 0.54 4.72
N ASP A 16 8.75 -0.39 5.58
CA ASP A 16 8.94 -1.83 5.34
C ASP A 16 8.06 -2.33 4.21
N PHE A 17 6.83 -1.82 4.09
CA PHE A 17 5.93 -2.12 2.97
C PHE A 17 6.52 -1.62 1.64
N GLY A 18 7.08 -0.41 1.63
CA GLY A 18 7.76 0.14 0.45
C GLY A 18 8.99 -0.66 0.06
N LYS A 19 9.81 -1.08 1.03
CA LYS A 19 10.95 -1.97 0.76
C LYS A 19 10.51 -3.31 0.20
N TYR A 20 9.46 -3.92 0.79
CA TYR A 20 8.98 -5.25 0.40
C TYR A 20 8.45 -5.30 -1.03
N TYR A 21 7.61 -4.32 -1.42
CA TYR A 21 7.02 -4.24 -2.77
C TYR A 21 7.83 -3.38 -3.74
N ASN A 22 9.04 -2.95 -3.35
CA ASN A 22 9.89 -2.04 -4.11
C ASN A 22 9.17 -0.75 -4.57
N ILE A 23 8.37 -0.16 -3.67
CA ILE A 23 7.64 1.08 -3.89
C ILE A 23 8.32 2.19 -3.09
N PRO A 24 8.65 3.33 -3.71
CA PRO A 24 9.20 4.46 -2.98
C PRO A 24 8.28 4.89 -1.83
N VAL A 25 8.83 5.02 -0.63
CA VAL A 25 8.09 5.47 0.57
C VAL A 25 7.32 6.78 0.34
N PRO A 26 7.85 7.79 -0.40
CA PRO A 26 7.07 8.98 -0.73
C PRO A 26 5.80 8.67 -1.52
N THR A 27 5.83 7.70 -2.43
CA THR A 27 4.66 7.27 -3.21
C THR A 27 3.58 6.68 -2.31
N ILE A 28 3.96 5.81 -1.36
CA ILE A 28 3.04 5.26 -0.36
C ILE A 28 2.43 6.38 0.49
N LYS A 29 3.25 7.33 0.96
CA LYS A 29 2.76 8.48 1.72
C LYS A 29 1.71 9.29 0.95
N LYS A 30 1.94 9.54 -0.34
CA LYS A 30 0.98 10.26 -1.20
C LYS A 30 -0.32 9.48 -1.39
N TRP A 31 -0.24 8.16 -1.59
CA TRP A 31 -1.41 7.28 -1.73
C TRP A 31 -2.21 7.09 -0.45
N GLU A 32 -1.57 7.19 0.72
CA GLU A 32 -2.22 7.07 2.03
C GLU A 32 -2.63 8.43 2.64
N SER A 33 -2.29 9.54 1.98
CA SER A 33 -2.70 10.88 2.42
C SER A 33 -4.20 11.10 2.22
N HIS A 34 -4.78 12.04 2.98
CA HIS A 34 -6.17 12.44 2.78
C HIS A 34 -6.32 13.25 1.48
N PRO A 35 -7.43 13.15 0.73
CA PRO A 35 -7.69 13.95 -0.48
C PRO A 35 -7.49 15.46 -0.31
N ASP A 36 -7.75 15.99 0.89
CA ASP A 36 -7.57 17.41 1.20
C ASP A 36 -6.10 17.84 1.39
N ASN A 37 -5.15 16.90 1.37
CA ASN A 37 -3.73 17.20 1.47
C ASN A 37 -3.17 17.55 0.09
N GLN A 38 -2.43 18.65 -0.04
CA GLN A 38 -1.76 19.05 -1.28
C GLN A 38 -0.82 17.97 -1.88
N ASN A 39 -0.34 17.04 -1.05
CA ASN A 39 0.52 15.94 -1.47
C ASN A 39 -0.26 14.66 -1.81
N TYR A 40 -1.60 14.68 -1.74
CA TYR A 40 -2.42 13.54 -2.10
C TYR A 40 -2.22 13.16 -3.56
N ARG A 41 -2.10 11.86 -3.78
CA ARG A 41 -2.29 11.28 -5.10
C ARG A 41 -3.17 10.07 -4.98
N GLU A 42 -4.20 10.01 -5.79
CA GLU A 42 -4.98 8.80 -5.92
C GLU A 42 -4.10 7.68 -6.50
N CYS A 43 -4.12 6.52 -5.85
CA CYS A 43 -3.44 5.35 -6.39
C CYS A 43 -4.24 4.82 -7.58
N PRO A 44 -3.62 4.55 -8.75
CA PRO A 44 -4.34 3.99 -9.88
C PRO A 44 -5.06 2.70 -9.51
N VAL A 45 -6.30 2.55 -9.95
CA VAL A 45 -7.19 1.43 -9.57
C VAL A 45 -6.54 0.07 -9.81
N TYR A 46 -5.85 -0.11 -10.94
CA TYR A 46 -5.19 -1.37 -11.28
C TYR A 46 -4.03 -1.69 -10.31
N VAL A 47 -3.26 -0.69 -9.86
CA VAL A 47 -2.16 -0.89 -8.90
C VAL A 47 -2.71 -1.35 -7.56
N ASN A 48 -3.81 -0.74 -7.13
CA ASN A 48 -4.49 -1.10 -5.89
C ASN A 48 -4.97 -2.56 -5.92
N GLN A 49 -5.64 -2.97 -7.01
CA GLN A 49 -6.10 -4.35 -7.20
C GLN A 49 -4.94 -5.37 -7.26
N LEU A 50 -3.84 -5.02 -7.92
CA LEU A 50 -2.66 -5.88 -8.00
C LEU A 50 -1.96 -6.02 -6.64
N LEU A 51 -1.80 -4.91 -5.90
CA LEU A 51 -1.22 -4.93 -4.55
C LEU A 51 -2.09 -5.71 -3.56
N GLU A 52 -3.41 -5.57 -3.63
CA GLU A 52 -4.32 -6.36 -2.80
C GLU A 52 -4.13 -7.87 -3.03
N LYS A 53 -4.07 -8.30 -4.30
CA LYS A 53 -3.83 -9.70 -4.66
C LYS A 53 -2.46 -10.18 -4.18
N ALA A 54 -1.41 -9.41 -4.42
CA ALA A 54 -0.05 -9.74 -4.00
C ALA A 54 0.02 -9.93 -2.47
N VAL A 55 -0.48 -8.95 -1.70
CA VAL A 55 -0.53 -9.02 -0.24
C VAL A 55 -1.27 -10.25 0.26
N ARG A 56 -2.43 -10.56 -0.32
CA ARG A 56 -3.18 -11.77 0.06
C ARG A 56 -2.38 -13.04 -0.19
N ILE A 57 -1.68 -13.14 -1.32
CA ILE A 57 -0.88 -14.32 -1.67
C ILE A 57 0.34 -14.45 -0.74
N ASP A 58 1.09 -13.38 -0.56
CA ASP A 58 2.34 -13.36 0.22
C ASP A 58 2.08 -13.67 1.71
N PHE A 59 0.96 -13.16 2.25
CA PHE A 59 0.63 -13.28 3.67
C PHE A 59 -0.36 -14.41 3.98
N ALA A 60 -0.96 -15.07 2.97
CA ALA A 60 -1.84 -16.23 3.19
C ALA A 60 -1.11 -17.43 3.83
N ARG A 61 0.21 -17.57 3.60
CA ARG A 61 1.03 -18.69 4.09
C ARG A 61 1.72 -18.42 5.44
N ARG A 62 1.54 -17.23 6.02
CA ARG A 62 2.12 -16.84 7.32
C ARG A 62 1.21 -17.16 8.52
N LYS A 63 0.11 -17.87 8.29
CA LYS A 63 -0.78 -18.37 9.34
C LYS A 63 -0.43 -19.80 9.72
#